data_AF-A0A9E6X573-F1
#
_entry.id   AF-A0A9E6X573-F1
#
_cell.length_a   1.000
_cell.length_b   1.000
_cell.length_c   1.000
_cell.angle_alpha   90.00
_cell.angle_beta   90.00
_cell.angle_gamma   90.00
#
_symmetry.space_group_name_H-M   'P 1'
#
loop_
_entity.id
_entity.type
_entity.pdbx_description
1 polymer ?
#
loop_
_entity_poly.entity_id
_entity_poly.type
_entity_poly.pdbx_seq_one_letter_code
_entity_poly.pdbx_strand_id
1 'polypeptide(L)'
;MTTRSTLHPVLTDRDGLAIIGRTRHDLMGIRYEGEPGGNTPPAPPAGGDPTPPAPPASAPQPPAPTPAPPAPTPPAPQPPAPAPAPTPPIDFRGDPNEYIRDLRDENKQRRETNQTLTTQVGELTQTNETLTAQNAQLARANAVILAAGALGANAAAILDAKSLDTKLAAVDPSDPEAVKTFITEAMESNPAFKTGPTLPPTSGGGHQGGQPPAAPTTLAGAVSKALGG
;
A
#
# COMPACT_ATOMS: atom_id res chain seq x y z
N MET A 1 -35.15 25.96 -4.60
CA MET A 1 -33.80 25.34 -4.59
C MET A 1 -33.96 23.93 -4.05
N THR A 2 -33.84 22.93 -4.93
CA THR A 2 -34.10 21.52 -4.60
C THR A 2 -32.76 20.81 -4.45
N THR A 3 -32.41 20.40 -3.24
CA THR A 3 -31.18 19.64 -2.98
C THR A 3 -31.41 18.18 -3.38
N ARG A 4 -30.74 17.72 -4.44
CA ARG A 4 -30.63 16.28 -4.75
C ARG A 4 -29.74 15.63 -3.69
N SER A 5 -30.32 14.73 -2.92
CA SER A 5 -29.59 13.81 -2.04
C SER A 5 -28.86 12.78 -2.90
N THR A 6 -27.54 12.91 -2.99
CA THR A 6 -26.68 11.92 -3.65
C THR A 6 -26.43 10.79 -2.65
N LEU A 7 -27.31 9.80 -2.63
CA LEU A 7 -27.12 8.56 -1.88
C LEU A 7 -25.94 7.80 -2.49
N HIS A 8 -24.83 7.70 -1.75
CA HIS A 8 -23.74 6.78 -2.09
C HIS A 8 -24.24 5.33 -1.92
N PRO A 9 -24.00 4.43 -2.89
CA PRO A 9 -24.37 3.02 -2.72
C PRO A 9 -23.52 2.41 -1.60
N VAL A 10 -24.17 2.04 -0.50
CA VAL A 10 -23.55 1.27 0.57
C VAL A 10 -23.40 -0.16 0.08
N LEU A 11 -22.18 -0.61 -0.16
CA LEU A 11 -21.91 -2.04 -0.32
C LEU A 11 -22.22 -2.72 1.01
N THR A 12 -23.10 -3.71 0.96
CA THR A 12 -23.53 -4.53 2.10
C THR A 12 -22.93 -5.93 1.94
N ASP A 13 -22.51 -6.52 3.05
CA ASP A 13 -22.05 -7.92 3.06
C ASP A 13 -23.27 -8.87 2.89
N ARG A 14 -23.00 -10.17 2.76
CA ARG A 14 -24.02 -11.25 2.70
C ARG A 14 -25.03 -11.20 3.85
N ASP A 15 -24.64 -10.63 4.99
CA ASP A 15 -25.47 -10.48 6.20
C ASP A 15 -26.16 -9.10 6.30
N GLY A 16 -26.07 -8.25 5.28
CA GLY A 16 -26.76 -6.95 5.22
C GLY A 16 -26.12 -5.84 6.08
N LEU A 17 -24.93 -6.06 6.63
CA LEU A 17 -24.17 -5.06 7.38
C LEU A 17 -23.35 -4.17 6.44
N ALA A 18 -23.28 -2.88 6.74
CA ALA A 18 -22.49 -1.91 5.97
C ALA A 18 -21.00 -2.25 6.04
N ILE A 19 -20.35 -2.41 4.89
CA ILE A 19 -18.91 -2.67 4.81
C ILE A 19 -18.17 -1.35 5.04
N ILE A 20 -17.60 -1.16 6.24
CA ILE A 20 -16.71 -0.04 6.56
C ILE A 20 -15.27 -0.59 6.60
N GLY A 21 -14.57 -0.49 5.46
CA GLY A 21 -13.15 -0.92 5.33
C GLY A 21 -12.94 -2.18 4.49
N ARG A 22 -11.68 -2.61 4.34
CA ARG A 22 -11.32 -3.86 3.64
C ARG A 22 -11.83 -5.05 4.44
N THR A 23 -12.44 -6.03 3.77
CA THR A 23 -12.97 -7.20 4.46
C THR A 23 -11.81 -8.04 5.04
N ARG A 24 -12.07 -8.82 6.10
CA ARG A 24 -11.08 -9.75 6.65
C ARG A 24 -10.55 -10.73 5.57
N HIS A 25 -11.36 -11.03 4.54
CA HIS A 25 -10.98 -11.88 3.42
C HIS A 25 -9.98 -11.19 2.48
N ASP A 26 -10.13 -9.88 2.23
CA ASP A 26 -9.17 -9.07 1.48
C ASP A 26 -7.82 -8.97 2.21
N LEU A 27 -7.84 -8.90 3.54
CA LEU A 27 -6.64 -8.91 4.39
C LEU A 27 -5.93 -10.28 4.39
N MET A 28 -6.68 -11.37 4.23
CA MET A 28 -6.11 -12.72 4.18
C MET A 28 -5.81 -13.21 2.75
N GLY A 29 -6.00 -12.37 1.73
CA GLY A 29 -5.65 -12.67 0.33
C GLY A 29 -6.42 -13.85 -0.27
N ILE A 30 -7.53 -14.26 0.34
CA ILE A 30 -8.32 -15.40 -0.14
C ILE A 30 -9.18 -14.90 -1.30
N ARG A 31 -8.74 -15.17 -2.54
CA ARG A 31 -9.53 -14.96 -3.75
C ARG A 31 -10.40 -16.19 -3.96
N TYR A 32 -11.72 -16.01 -4.00
CA TYR A 32 -12.62 -17.07 -4.42
C TYR A 32 -12.49 -17.24 -5.94
N GLU A 33 -11.93 -18.38 -6.37
CA GLU A 33 -11.97 -18.82 -7.78
C GLU A 33 -13.43 -19.14 -8.13
N GLY A 34 -14.10 -18.28 -8.89
CA GLY A 34 -15.49 -18.56 -9.28
C GLY A 34 -16.32 -17.48 -9.95
N GLU A 35 -15.79 -16.29 -10.28
CA GLU A 35 -16.55 -15.27 -11.01
C GLU A 35 -15.92 -14.94 -12.38
N PRO A 36 -16.71 -14.96 -13.49
CA PRO A 36 -16.20 -14.64 -14.82
C PRO A 36 -16.30 -13.13 -15.08
N GLY A 37 -15.15 -12.49 -15.27
CA GLY A 37 -15.03 -11.10 -15.75
C GLY A 37 -14.24 -10.25 -14.77
N GLY A 38 -13.19 -9.53 -15.13
CA GLY A 38 -12.53 -9.29 -16.40
C GLY A 38 -11.62 -8.08 -16.18
N ASN A 39 -10.30 -8.24 -16.30
CA ASN A 39 -9.38 -7.14 -16.60
C ASN A 39 -7.97 -7.68 -16.93
N THR A 40 -7.77 -8.08 -18.18
CA THR A 40 -6.43 -8.16 -18.76
C THR A 40 -6.13 -6.85 -19.51
N PRO A 41 -4.98 -6.20 -19.29
CA PRO A 41 -4.62 -4.94 -19.95
C PRO A 41 -4.42 -5.11 -21.47
N PRO A 42 -4.56 -4.02 -22.26
CA PRO A 42 -4.58 -4.09 -23.72
C PRO A 42 -3.19 -4.33 -24.32
N ALA A 43 -3.14 -5.17 -25.37
CA ALA A 43 -1.94 -5.38 -26.20
C ALA A 43 -1.86 -4.34 -27.35
N PRO A 44 -0.65 -3.88 -27.72
CA PRO A 44 -0.44 -2.87 -28.78
C PRO A 44 -0.63 -3.43 -30.21
N PRO A 45 -0.85 -2.57 -31.23
CA PRO A 45 -1.21 -3.01 -32.57
C PRO A 45 0.02 -3.33 -33.41
N ALA A 46 -0.01 -4.47 -34.11
CA ALA A 46 0.93 -4.78 -35.19
C ALA A 46 0.12 -5.11 -36.45
N GLY A 47 0.42 -4.37 -37.53
CA GLY A 47 -0.22 -4.51 -38.83
C GLY A 47 0.20 -5.78 -39.60
N GLY A 48 -0.58 -6.07 -40.64
CA GLY A 48 -0.28 -7.10 -41.64
C GLY A 48 -1.57 -7.59 -42.31
N ASP A 49 -1.64 -7.41 -43.63
CA ASP A 49 -2.76 -7.78 -44.51
C ASP A 49 -3.22 -9.25 -44.38
N PRO A 50 -4.53 -9.55 -44.52
CA PRO A 50 -5.00 -10.93 -44.51
C PRO A 50 -5.03 -11.53 -45.93
N THR A 51 -4.20 -12.55 -46.15
CA THR A 51 -4.47 -13.61 -47.14
C THR A 51 -5.67 -14.44 -46.67
N PRO A 52 -6.68 -14.74 -47.52
CA PRO A 52 -7.83 -15.52 -47.10
C PRO A 52 -7.48 -17.01 -46.89
N PRO A 53 -7.84 -17.63 -45.74
CA PRO A 53 -7.65 -19.05 -45.51
C PRO A 53 -8.77 -19.91 -46.14
N ALA A 54 -8.40 -21.14 -46.50
CA ALA A 54 -9.25 -22.17 -47.12
C ALA A 54 -10.46 -22.60 -46.24
N PRO A 55 -11.55 -23.12 -46.85
CA PRO A 55 -12.76 -23.49 -46.12
C PRO A 55 -12.54 -24.69 -45.16
N PRO A 56 -13.22 -24.71 -43.99
CA PRO A 56 -13.01 -25.73 -42.97
C PRO A 56 -13.65 -27.07 -43.33
N ALA A 57 -12.96 -28.15 -42.93
CA ALA A 57 -13.45 -29.52 -43.00
C ALA A 57 -14.64 -29.74 -42.03
N SER A 58 -15.62 -30.55 -42.45
CA SER A 58 -16.81 -30.89 -41.68
C SER A 58 -16.46 -31.56 -40.34
N ALA A 59 -17.04 -31.05 -39.25
CA ALA A 59 -16.85 -31.60 -37.92
C ALA A 59 -17.53 -32.97 -37.75
N PRO A 60 -16.94 -33.91 -36.98
CA PRO A 60 -17.57 -35.20 -36.65
C PRO A 60 -18.84 -35.03 -35.81
N GLN A 61 -19.88 -35.80 -36.10
CA GLN A 61 -21.08 -35.86 -35.26
C GLN A 61 -20.77 -36.49 -33.89
N PRO A 62 -21.31 -35.93 -32.78
CA PRO A 62 -21.12 -36.49 -31.45
C PRO A 62 -21.87 -37.83 -31.29
N PRO A 63 -21.32 -38.76 -30.49
CA PRO A 63 -21.97 -40.04 -30.21
C PRO A 63 -23.27 -39.86 -29.41
N ALA A 64 -24.21 -40.78 -29.61
CA ALA A 64 -25.51 -40.80 -28.94
C ALA A 64 -25.35 -40.94 -27.41
N PRO A 65 -26.19 -40.27 -26.60
CA PRO A 65 -26.09 -40.31 -25.15
C PRO A 65 -26.47 -41.70 -24.60
N THR A 66 -25.65 -42.19 -23.68
CA THR A 66 -25.89 -43.41 -22.89
C THR A 66 -27.13 -43.24 -22.00
N PRO A 67 -28.01 -44.26 -21.85
CA PRO A 67 -29.15 -44.19 -20.94
C PRO A 67 -28.73 -43.91 -19.50
N ALA A 68 -29.44 -42.99 -18.84
CA ALA A 68 -29.18 -42.65 -17.44
C ALA A 68 -29.47 -43.86 -16.53
N PRO A 69 -28.66 -44.10 -15.49
CA PRO A 69 -28.90 -45.18 -14.54
C PRO A 69 -30.23 -44.95 -13.78
N PRO A 70 -30.90 -46.03 -13.34
CA PRO A 70 -32.14 -45.91 -12.59
C PRO A 70 -31.93 -45.11 -11.30
N ALA A 71 -32.89 -44.26 -10.98
CA ALA A 71 -32.85 -43.42 -9.79
C ALA A 71 -32.78 -44.28 -8.51
N PRO A 72 -31.92 -43.91 -7.54
CA PRO A 72 -31.82 -44.65 -6.28
C PRO A 72 -33.14 -44.57 -5.52
N THR A 73 -33.54 -45.69 -4.94
CA THR A 73 -34.74 -45.78 -4.10
C THR A 73 -34.53 -44.95 -2.83
N PRO A 74 -35.50 -44.10 -2.40
CA PRO A 74 -35.36 -43.31 -1.18
C PRO A 74 -35.14 -44.22 0.04
N PRO A 75 -34.22 -43.87 0.95
CA PRO A 75 -34.05 -44.61 2.19
C PRO A 75 -35.34 -44.54 3.02
N ALA A 76 -35.66 -45.64 3.69
CA ALA A 76 -36.82 -45.72 4.58
C ALA A 76 -36.74 -44.64 5.67
N PRO A 77 -37.88 -44.08 6.14
CA PRO A 77 -37.90 -43.11 7.22
C PRO A 77 -37.18 -43.65 8.46
N GLN A 78 -36.14 -42.96 8.91
CA GLN A 78 -35.50 -43.32 10.17
C GLN A 78 -36.47 -43.08 11.34
N PRO A 79 -36.48 -43.96 12.36
CA PRO A 79 -37.20 -43.70 13.59
C PRO A 79 -36.74 -42.37 14.21
N PRO A 80 -37.63 -41.59 14.84
CA PRO A 80 -37.23 -40.38 15.55
C PRO A 80 -36.19 -40.73 16.61
N ALA A 81 -35.08 -39.98 16.60
CA ALA A 81 -34.01 -40.14 17.57
C ALA A 81 -34.57 -39.97 19.00
N PRO A 82 -34.12 -40.77 19.97
CA PRO A 82 -34.52 -40.61 21.36
C PRO A 82 -34.18 -39.19 21.83
N ALA A 83 -35.08 -38.61 22.61
CA ALA A 83 -34.90 -37.28 23.18
C ALA A 83 -33.54 -37.21 23.92
N PRO A 84 -32.76 -36.14 23.74
CA PRO A 84 -31.49 -36.00 24.42
C PRO A 84 -31.72 -36.05 25.94
N ALA A 85 -30.87 -36.83 26.63
CA ALA A 85 -30.87 -36.86 28.08
C ALA A 85 -30.65 -35.43 28.63
N PRO A 86 -31.29 -35.06 29.75
CA PRO A 86 -31.06 -33.77 30.37
C PRO A 86 -29.57 -33.62 30.69
N THR A 87 -28.95 -32.57 30.17
CA THR A 87 -27.57 -32.21 30.50
C THR A 87 -27.45 -32.00 32.00
N PRO A 88 -26.40 -32.54 32.66
CA PRO A 88 -26.19 -32.32 34.09
C PRO A 88 -26.11 -30.81 34.37
N PRO A 89 -26.63 -30.35 35.53
CA PRO A 89 -26.52 -28.95 35.92
C PRO A 89 -25.05 -28.54 35.91
N ILE A 90 -24.75 -27.40 35.30
CA ILE A 90 -23.41 -26.80 35.34
C ILE A 90 -23.11 -26.50 36.81
N ASP A 91 -22.03 -27.07 37.34
CA ASP A 91 -21.56 -26.79 38.71
C ASP A 91 -20.99 -25.36 38.75
N PHE A 92 -21.85 -24.39 39.07
CA PHE A 92 -21.42 -23.03 39.37
C PHE A 92 -20.78 -23.02 40.76
N ARG A 93 -19.51 -22.57 40.86
CA ARG A 93 -18.89 -22.31 42.17
C ARG A 93 -19.50 -21.02 42.75
N GLY A 94 -20.51 -21.15 43.60
CA GLY A 94 -21.13 -20.01 44.33
C GLY A 94 -22.59 -19.74 43.95
N ASP A 95 -23.06 -18.52 44.24
CA ASP A 95 -24.42 -18.06 43.88
C ASP A 95 -24.51 -17.84 42.36
N PRO A 96 -25.44 -18.50 41.64
CA PRO A 96 -25.62 -18.32 40.19
C PRO A 96 -25.83 -16.86 39.77
N ASN A 97 -26.43 -16.02 40.61
CA ASN A 97 -26.67 -14.62 40.30
C ASN A 97 -25.38 -13.79 40.31
N GLU A 98 -24.45 -14.10 41.21
CA GLU A 98 -23.12 -13.47 41.26
C GLU A 98 -22.33 -13.83 40.00
N TYR A 99 -22.32 -15.11 39.64
CA TYR A 99 -21.64 -15.57 38.41
C TYR A 99 -22.18 -14.87 37.14
N ILE A 100 -23.49 -14.68 37.04
CA ILE A 100 -24.10 -13.97 35.91
C ILE A 100 -23.71 -12.47 35.91
N ARG A 101 -23.58 -11.83 37.08
CA ARG A 101 -23.10 -10.44 37.19
C ARG A 101 -21.65 -10.33 36.73
N ASP A 102 -20.77 -11.19 37.23
CA ASP A 102 -19.36 -11.23 36.85
C ASP A 102 -19.18 -11.40 35.33
N LEU A 103 -19.92 -12.32 34.72
CA LEU A 103 -19.89 -12.52 33.27
C LEU A 103 -20.36 -11.28 32.49
N ARG A 104 -21.32 -10.52 33.01
CA ARG A 104 -21.78 -9.28 32.35
C ARG A 104 -20.73 -8.20 32.45
N ASP A 105 -20.08 -8.06 33.59
CA ASP A 105 -19.03 -7.08 33.82
C ASP A 105 -17.77 -7.41 32.98
N GLU A 106 -17.37 -8.68 32.93
CA GLU A 106 -16.28 -9.15 32.08
C GLU A 106 -16.59 -8.88 30.59
N ASN A 107 -17.80 -9.19 30.13
CA ASN A 107 -18.21 -8.92 28.75
C ASN A 107 -18.31 -7.42 28.44
N LYS A 108 -18.71 -6.59 29.40
CA LYS A 108 -18.67 -5.12 29.28
C LYS A 108 -17.23 -4.65 29.12
N GLN A 109 -16.32 -5.10 29.98
CA GLN A 109 -14.90 -4.72 29.93
C GLN A 109 -14.22 -5.17 28.63
N ARG A 110 -14.54 -6.36 28.12
CA ARG A 110 -14.05 -6.85 26.82
C ARG A 110 -14.53 -5.98 25.67
N ARG A 111 -15.80 -5.57 25.68
CA ARG A 111 -16.35 -4.65 24.66
C ARG A 111 -15.67 -3.28 24.71
N GLU A 112 -15.51 -2.71 25.90
CA GLU A 112 -14.83 -1.43 26.09
C GLU A 112 -13.37 -1.51 25.60
N THR A 113 -12.64 -2.56 25.99
CA THR A 113 -11.25 -2.77 25.57
C THR A 113 -11.14 -2.95 24.05
N ASN A 114 -12.02 -3.74 23.44
CA ASN A 114 -12.04 -3.91 21.99
C ASN A 114 -12.37 -2.60 21.27
N GLN A 115 -13.28 -1.79 21.82
CA GLN A 115 -13.59 -0.47 21.27
C GLN A 115 -12.36 0.45 21.34
N THR A 116 -11.68 0.51 22.48
CA THR A 116 -10.44 1.29 22.63
C THR A 116 -9.35 0.83 21.68
N LEU A 117 -9.11 -0.48 21.57
CA LEU A 117 -8.12 -1.04 20.64
C LEU A 117 -8.48 -0.71 19.18
N THR A 118 -9.76 -0.79 18.82
CA THR A 118 -10.21 -0.46 17.46
C THR A 118 -9.95 1.02 17.15
N THR A 119 -10.25 1.92 18.08
CA THR A 119 -9.94 3.35 17.95
C THR A 119 -8.44 3.57 17.80
N GLN A 120 -7.62 2.95 18.65
CA GLN A 120 -6.16 3.11 18.61
C GLN A 120 -5.55 2.59 17.31
N VAL A 121 -6.03 1.45 16.79
CA VAL A 121 -5.60 0.93 15.48
C VAL A 121 -5.99 1.88 14.36
N GLY A 122 -7.18 2.49 14.42
CA GLY A 122 -7.61 3.52 13.47
C GLY A 122 -6.68 4.73 13.47
N GLU A 123 -6.38 5.28 14.65
CA GLU A 123 -5.49 6.44 14.82
C GLU A 123 -4.05 6.14 14.36
N LEU A 124 -3.51 4.96 14.70
CA LEU A 124 -2.18 4.53 14.26
C LEU A 124 -2.13 4.32 12.75
N THR A 125 -3.19 3.78 12.14
CA THR A 125 -3.27 3.61 10.69
C THR A 125 -3.24 4.97 10.00
N GLN A 126 -4.06 5.93 10.45
CA GLN A 126 -4.09 7.28 9.90
C GLN A 126 -2.75 8.01 10.07
N THR A 127 -2.10 7.82 11.22
CA THR A 127 -0.78 8.40 11.48
C THR A 127 0.28 7.82 10.55
N ASN A 128 0.29 6.49 10.36
CA ASN A 128 1.23 5.84 9.43
C ASN A 128 0.99 6.28 7.98
N GLU A 129 -0.25 6.41 7.54
CA GLU A 129 -0.58 6.94 6.21
C GLU A 129 -0.06 8.37 6.03
N THR A 130 -0.26 9.22 7.04
CA THR A 130 0.24 10.60 7.04
C THR A 130 1.77 10.65 6.98
N LEU A 131 2.45 9.89 7.84
CA LEU A 131 3.92 9.82 7.85
C LEU A 131 4.48 9.27 6.53
N THR A 132 3.82 8.26 5.96
CA THR A 132 4.22 7.69 4.67
C THR A 132 4.09 8.72 3.56
N ALA A 133 3.00 9.50 3.53
CA ALA A 133 2.80 10.57 2.58
C ALA A 133 3.84 11.69 2.73
N GLN A 134 4.15 12.10 3.97
CA GLN A 134 5.18 13.10 4.27
C GLN A 134 6.58 12.64 3.84
N ASN A 135 6.95 11.39 4.15
CA ASN A 135 8.23 10.82 3.74
C ASN A 135 8.35 10.76 2.22
N ALA A 136 7.28 10.36 1.51
CA ALA A 136 7.27 10.36 0.05
C ALA A 136 7.44 11.77 -0.54
N GLN A 137 6.81 12.79 0.09
CA GLN A 137 6.99 14.18 -0.31
C GLN A 137 8.43 14.67 -0.11
N LEU A 138 9.03 14.37 1.05
CA LEU A 138 10.43 14.73 1.35
C LEU A 138 11.41 14.02 0.40
N ALA A 139 11.19 12.74 0.11
CA ALA A 139 12.02 11.99 -0.83
C ALA A 139 12.03 12.64 -2.22
N ARG A 140 10.85 13.02 -2.73
CA ARG A 140 10.73 13.76 -4.01
C ARG A 140 11.40 15.12 -3.98
N ALA A 141 11.19 15.90 -2.91
CA ALA A 141 11.84 17.20 -2.76
C ALA A 141 13.37 17.08 -2.77
N ASN A 142 13.92 16.13 -2.02
CA ASN A 142 15.36 15.86 -1.99
C ASN A 142 15.89 15.41 -3.35
N ALA A 143 15.17 14.53 -4.06
CA ALA A 143 15.56 14.09 -5.40
C ALA A 143 15.62 15.27 -6.38
N VAL A 144 14.63 16.16 -6.36
CA VAL A 144 14.62 17.38 -7.19
C VAL A 144 15.80 18.30 -6.84
N ILE A 145 16.07 18.54 -5.55
CA ILE A 145 17.19 19.38 -5.11
C ILE A 145 18.53 18.85 -5.61
N LEU A 146 18.75 17.53 -5.49
CA LEU A 146 20.00 16.88 -5.90
C LEU A 146 20.19 16.92 -7.42
N ALA A 147 19.13 16.63 -8.20
CA ALA A 147 19.21 16.61 -9.65
C ALA A 147 19.26 18.02 -10.27
N ALA A 148 18.58 19.00 -9.67
CA ALA A 148 18.53 20.37 -10.16
C ALA A 148 19.92 21.02 -10.24
N GLY A 149 20.81 20.74 -9.28
CA GLY A 149 22.17 21.26 -9.28
C GLY A 149 22.98 20.86 -10.53
N ALA A 150 22.82 19.62 -10.98
CA ALA A 150 23.48 19.14 -12.20
C ALA A 150 22.88 19.72 -13.49
N LEU A 151 21.61 20.15 -13.45
CA LEU A 151 20.88 20.72 -14.58
C LEU A 151 20.90 22.26 -14.61
N GLY A 152 21.50 22.91 -13.61
CA GLY A 152 21.44 24.36 -13.44
C GLY A 152 20.03 24.90 -13.12
N ALA A 153 19.13 24.04 -12.66
CA ALA A 153 17.75 24.39 -12.39
C ALA A 153 17.57 25.01 -11.00
N ASN A 154 16.55 25.84 -10.84
CA ASN A 154 16.13 26.38 -9.55
C ASN A 154 15.19 25.41 -8.84
N ALA A 155 15.75 24.52 -8.03
CA ALA A 155 14.98 23.54 -7.25
C ALA A 155 13.89 24.19 -6.39
N ALA A 156 14.20 25.31 -5.73
CA ALA A 156 13.25 25.99 -4.84
C ALA A 156 12.03 26.51 -5.62
N ALA A 157 12.25 27.13 -6.78
CA ALA A 157 11.15 27.62 -7.62
C ALA A 157 10.33 26.47 -8.22
N ILE A 158 10.96 25.34 -8.56
CA ILE A 158 10.25 24.14 -9.04
C ILE A 158 9.39 23.53 -7.93
N LEU A 159 9.91 23.45 -6.70
CA LEU A 159 9.19 22.87 -5.56
C LEU A 159 8.09 23.77 -5.00
N ASP A 160 8.19 25.09 -5.20
CA ASP A 160 7.15 26.05 -4.80
C ASP A 160 6.01 26.15 -5.85
N ALA A 161 6.25 25.68 -7.07
CA ALA A 161 5.29 25.77 -8.17
C ALA A 161 4.12 24.80 -8.02
N LYS A 162 2.98 25.31 -7.53
CA LYS A 162 1.72 24.56 -7.39
C LYS A 162 1.21 23.89 -8.66
N SER A 163 1.53 24.43 -9.84
CA SER A 163 1.15 23.82 -11.11
C SER A 163 1.86 22.50 -11.39
N LEU A 164 2.98 22.23 -10.70
CA LEU A 164 3.77 21.01 -10.85
C LEU A 164 3.44 19.95 -9.80
N ASP A 165 2.68 20.25 -8.74
CA ASP A 165 2.38 19.32 -7.62
C ASP A 165 1.87 17.97 -8.12
N THR A 166 0.90 17.96 -9.05
CA THR A 166 0.32 16.72 -9.61
C THR A 166 1.33 15.93 -10.42
N LYS A 167 2.15 16.61 -11.23
CA LYS A 167 3.20 15.95 -12.03
C LYS A 167 4.28 15.37 -11.11
N LEU A 168 4.75 16.16 -10.15
CA LEU A 168 5.76 15.75 -9.17
C LEU A 168 5.28 14.56 -8.35
N ALA A 169 4.01 14.53 -7.95
CA ALA A 169 3.44 13.39 -7.20
C ALA A 169 3.52 12.06 -7.96
N ALA A 170 3.55 12.08 -9.29
CA ALA A 170 3.69 10.90 -10.14
C ALA A 170 5.15 10.48 -10.39
N VAL A 171 6.13 11.32 -10.05
CA VAL A 171 7.57 11.02 -10.21
C VAL A 171 8.04 10.12 -9.09
N ASP A 172 8.67 8.99 -9.45
CA ASP A 172 9.37 8.14 -8.49
C ASP A 172 10.71 8.81 -8.10
N PRO A 173 10.92 9.16 -6.81
CA PRO A 173 12.18 9.76 -6.36
C PRO A 173 13.38 8.80 -6.44
N SER A 174 13.16 7.50 -6.60
CA SER A 174 14.21 6.49 -6.73
C SER A 174 14.72 6.34 -8.17
N ASP A 175 13.99 6.89 -9.14
CA ASP A 175 14.36 6.88 -10.56
C ASP A 175 15.01 8.22 -10.93
N PRO A 176 16.36 8.29 -11.02
CA PRO A 176 17.05 9.53 -11.33
C PRO A 176 16.73 10.07 -12.73
N GLU A 177 16.37 9.21 -13.69
CA GLU A 177 16.06 9.64 -15.05
C GLU A 177 14.65 10.23 -15.15
N ALA A 178 13.68 9.68 -14.41
CA ALA A 178 12.35 10.27 -14.28
C ALA A 178 12.43 11.67 -13.64
N VAL A 179 13.24 11.83 -12.59
CA VAL A 179 13.44 13.12 -11.90
C VAL A 179 14.09 14.14 -12.83
N LYS A 180 15.14 13.77 -13.58
CA LYS A 180 15.76 14.66 -14.57
C LYS A 180 14.78 15.08 -15.65
N THR A 181 14.03 14.12 -16.20
CA THR A 181 13.02 14.39 -17.24
C THR A 181 11.99 15.39 -16.75
N PHE A 182 11.47 15.20 -15.53
CA PHE A 182 10.54 16.13 -14.90
C PHE A 182 11.14 17.54 -14.75
N ILE A 183 12.39 17.66 -14.30
CA ILE A 183 13.06 18.96 -14.14
C ILE A 183 13.27 19.64 -15.50
N THR A 184 13.70 18.90 -16.53
CA THR A 184 13.85 19.43 -17.88
C THR A 184 12.52 19.93 -18.43
N GLU A 185 11.43 19.16 -18.31
CA GLU A 185 10.09 19.59 -18.70
C GLU A 185 9.64 20.85 -17.94
N ALA A 186 9.92 20.90 -16.64
CA ALA A 186 9.60 22.08 -15.83
C ALA A 186 10.33 23.31 -16.39
N MET A 187 11.64 23.22 -16.62
CA MET A 187 12.46 24.30 -17.18
C MET A 187 12.03 24.74 -18.58
N GLU A 188 11.51 23.82 -19.40
CA GLU A 188 10.95 24.13 -20.71
C GLU A 188 9.60 24.85 -20.59
N SER A 189 8.74 24.41 -19.67
CA SER A 189 7.43 25.01 -19.44
C SER A 189 7.51 26.41 -18.82
N ASN A 190 8.57 26.69 -18.03
CA ASN A 190 8.78 27.98 -17.40
C ASN A 190 10.28 28.33 -17.35
N PRO A 191 10.73 29.30 -18.17
CA PRO A 191 12.12 29.76 -18.17
C PRO A 191 12.61 30.30 -16.82
N ALA A 192 11.71 30.73 -15.93
CA ALA A 192 12.08 31.20 -14.59
C ALA A 192 12.77 30.10 -13.75
N PHE A 193 12.58 28.83 -14.08
CA PHE A 193 13.25 27.72 -13.40
C PHE A 193 14.70 27.51 -13.87
N LYS A 194 15.16 28.18 -14.93
CA LYS A 194 16.55 28.07 -15.44
C LYS A 194 17.54 28.92 -14.65
N THR A 195 17.08 29.88 -13.85
CA THR A 195 17.92 30.71 -13.00
C THR A 195 18.04 30.06 -11.63
N GLY A 196 18.87 29.01 -11.54
CA GLY A 196 19.23 28.41 -10.25
C GLY A 196 19.76 29.48 -9.28
N PRO A 197 19.55 29.31 -7.96
CA PRO A 197 20.28 30.13 -6.99
C PRO A 197 21.77 29.94 -7.29
N THR A 198 22.47 31.03 -7.60
CA THR A 198 23.93 31.00 -7.68
C THR A 198 24.40 30.63 -6.28
N LEU A 199 24.78 29.36 -6.09
CA LEU A 199 25.55 29.00 -4.92
C LEU A 199 26.73 29.98 -4.90
N PRO A 200 26.95 30.73 -3.80
CA PRO A 200 28.15 31.54 -3.71
C PRO A 200 29.32 30.62 -4.05
N PRO A 201 30.28 31.07 -4.87
CA PRO A 201 31.45 30.26 -5.17
C PRO A 201 31.96 29.74 -3.84
N THR A 202 32.10 28.41 -3.73
CA THR A 202 32.66 27.77 -2.54
C THR A 202 33.85 28.61 -2.13
N SER A 203 33.78 29.19 -0.94
CA SER A 203 34.89 29.92 -0.31
C SER A 203 35.98 28.91 0.05
N GLY A 204 36.55 28.27 -0.96
CA GLY A 204 37.84 27.58 -0.95
C GLY A 204 38.92 28.53 -1.45
N GLY A 205 38.80 29.83 -1.15
CA GLY A 205 39.95 30.72 -1.14
C GLY A 205 40.91 30.15 -0.10
N GLY A 206 41.99 29.55 -0.57
CA GLY A 206 42.93 28.78 0.23
C GLY A 206 43.26 29.47 1.55
N HIS A 207 42.83 28.88 2.65
CA HIS A 207 43.46 29.14 3.92
C HIS A 207 44.88 28.58 3.80
N GLN A 208 45.84 29.41 3.39
CA GLN A 208 47.24 29.25 3.80
C GLN A 208 47.33 29.52 5.32
N GLY A 209 46.58 28.74 6.11
CA GLY A 209 46.85 28.56 7.53
C GLY A 209 47.89 27.45 7.59
N GLY A 210 49.08 27.78 8.11
CA GLY A 210 50.22 26.88 8.13
C GLY A 210 49.85 25.46 8.55
N GLN A 211 50.36 24.47 7.81
CA GLN A 211 50.30 23.07 8.17
C GLN A 211 50.76 22.93 9.64
N PRO A 212 49.90 22.51 10.58
CA PRO A 212 50.38 22.17 11.92
C PRO A 212 51.41 21.04 11.76
N PRO A 213 52.57 21.11 12.43
CA PRO A 213 53.59 20.09 12.28
C PRO A 213 52.97 18.73 12.60
N ALA A 214 53.10 17.78 11.67
CA ALA A 214 52.46 16.47 11.76
C ALA A 214 52.64 15.89 13.16
N ALA A 215 51.53 15.61 13.83
CA ALA A 215 51.55 14.86 15.06
C ALA A 215 52.05 13.44 14.73
N PRO A 216 53.04 12.90 15.46
CA PRO A 216 53.50 11.55 15.21
C PRO A 216 52.36 10.57 15.47
N THR A 217 52.00 9.79 14.46
CA THR A 217 50.93 8.79 14.51
C THR A 217 51.37 7.49 15.19
N THR A 218 52.60 7.44 15.69
CA THR A 218 53.17 6.29 16.38
C THR A 218 53.83 6.74 17.69
N LEU A 219 53.78 5.85 18.68
CA LEU A 219 54.45 6.06 19.97
C LEU A 219 55.96 6.27 19.79
N ALA A 220 56.59 5.52 18.89
CA ALA A 220 58.01 5.67 18.55
C ALA A 220 58.31 7.07 17.97
N GLY A 221 57.45 7.60 17.10
CA GLY A 221 57.58 8.95 16.56
C GLY A 221 57.41 10.04 17.62
N ALA A 222 56.54 9.82 18.61
CA ALA A 222 56.35 10.74 19.73
C ALA A 222 57.57 10.79 20.65
N VAL A 223 58.17 9.63 20.96
CA VAL A 223 59.36 9.53 21.81
C VAL A 223 60.60 10.13 21.12
N SER A 224 60.80 9.85 19.82
CA SER A 224 61.91 10.45 19.05
C SER A 224 61.84 11.98 19.01
N LYS A 225 60.63 12.54 18.87
CA LYS A 225 60.41 13.99 18.86
C LYS A 225 60.63 14.61 20.24
N ALA A 226 60.26 13.91 21.31
CA ALA A 226 60.44 14.38 22.69
C ALA A 226 61.90 14.36 23.16
N LEU A 227 62.72 13.46 22.62
CA LEU A 227 64.15 13.33 22.95
C LEU A 227 65.07 14.18 22.07
N GLY A 228 64.51 14.98 21.15
CA GLY A 228 65.28 15.95 20.36
C GLY A 228 66.24 15.32 19.36
N GLY A 229 65.82 14.25 18.68
CA GLY A 229 66.56 13.71 17.53
C GLY A 229 66.80 14.73 16.43
#